data_AF-A0A7X5PBY2-F1
#
_entry.id   AF-A0A7X5PBY2-F1
#
_cell.length_a   1.000
_cell.length_b   1.000
_cell.length_c   1.000
_cell.angle_alpha   90.00
_cell.angle_beta   90.00
_cell.angle_gamma   90.00
#
_symmetry.space_group_name_H-M   'P 1'
#
loop_
_entity.id
_entity.type
_entity.pdbx_description
1 polymer ?
#
loop_
_entity_poly.entity_id
_entity_poly.type
_entity_poly.pdbx_seq_one_letter_code
_entity_poly.pdbx_strand_id
1 'polypeptide(L)'
;MDLNKGLRNQKRSYKRFVVIMSFIFILLPLILYLYNKIYDIFYVSYLIIIEVLIIMAIIIRTDREKLKFEYSNNRLKVVLGIINRKLNIVCDKVALVHIEKYNNIYDVEDFRILLLTTSKFRNKRIIKVNEKFLKLHNYAANFYYKLKKIDPEKDFYYTIIKRGGLKKYYLLDALYRTCVYAHFTEECIEKIKELRKEIEMD
;
A
#
# COMPACT_ATOMS: atom_id res chain seq x y z
N MET A 1 -10.21 -14.89 8.24
CA MET A 1 -9.27 -15.43 7.24
C MET A 1 -7.93 -15.28 7.91
N ASP A 2 -7.34 -16.37 8.38
CA ASP A 2 -6.08 -16.31 9.16
C ASP A 2 -5.03 -15.42 8.46
N LEU A 3 -4.81 -14.22 9.01
CA LEU A 3 -3.96 -13.14 8.49
C LEU A 3 -2.49 -13.50 8.67
N ASN A 4 -2.13 -14.25 9.72
CA ASN A 4 -0.78 -14.74 9.92
C ASN A 4 -0.41 -15.78 8.85
N LYS A 5 -1.30 -16.75 8.60
CA LYS A 5 -1.21 -17.68 7.47
C LYS A 5 -1.29 -16.94 6.14
N GLY A 6 -2.13 -15.92 6.02
CA GLY A 6 -2.25 -15.04 4.87
C GLY A 6 -0.92 -14.34 4.55
N LEU A 7 -0.26 -13.75 5.54
CA LEU A 7 1.04 -13.11 5.40
C LEU A 7 2.13 -14.11 5.00
N ARG A 8 2.14 -15.29 5.62
CA ARG A 8 3.07 -16.37 5.27
C ARG A 8 2.87 -16.83 3.84
N ASN A 9 1.61 -16.97 3.41
CA ASN A 9 1.24 -17.33 2.05
C ASN A 9 1.59 -16.23 1.05
N GLN A 10 1.38 -14.96 1.39
CA GLN A 10 1.80 -13.82 0.58
C GLN A 10 3.32 -13.83 0.36
N LYS A 11 4.11 -14.00 1.43
CA LYS A 11 5.59 -14.12 1.34
C LYS A 11 6.01 -15.30 0.47
N ARG A 12 5.37 -16.47 0.62
CA ARG A 12 5.65 -17.67 -0.20
C ARG A 12 5.27 -17.47 -1.67
N SER A 13 4.10 -16.88 -1.94
CA SER A 13 3.64 -16.54 -3.28
C SER A 13 4.61 -15.59 -3.97
N TYR A 14 5.05 -14.53 -3.29
CA TYR A 14 6.06 -13.61 -3.78
C TYR A 14 7.37 -14.31 -4.13
N LYS A 15 7.91 -15.14 -3.21
CA LYS A 15 9.15 -15.89 -3.47
C LYS A 15 9.03 -16.79 -4.69
N ARG A 16 7.94 -17.57 -4.80
CA ARG A 16 7.68 -18.43 -5.97
C ARG A 16 7.60 -17.62 -7.25
N PHE A 17 6.89 -16.50 -7.24
CA PHE A 17 6.78 -15.61 -8.39
C PHE A 17 8.15 -15.11 -8.87
N VAL A 18 9.00 -14.62 -7.96
CA VAL A 18 10.34 -14.13 -8.31
C VAL A 18 11.22 -15.25 -8.84
N VAL A 19 11.20 -16.44 -8.21
CA VAL A 19 12.00 -17.59 -8.66
C VAL A 19 11.57 -18.04 -10.06
N ILE A 20 10.26 -18.18 -10.31
CA ILE A 20 9.74 -18.59 -11.62
C ILE A 20 10.07 -17.55 -12.69
N MET A 21 9.86 -16.26 -12.41
CA MET A 21 10.17 -15.20 -13.37
C MET A 21 11.67 -15.11 -13.69
N SER A 22 12.53 -15.29 -12.68
CA SER A 22 13.98 -15.32 -12.88
C SER A 22 14.42 -16.55 -13.68
N PHE A 23 13.75 -17.69 -13.48
CA PHE A 23 13.99 -18.88 -14.27
C PHE A 23 13.60 -18.67 -15.74
N ILE A 24 12.41 -18.10 -16.01
CA ILE A 24 11.96 -17.79 -17.38
C ILE A 24 12.93 -16.81 -18.08
N PHE A 25 13.38 -15.77 -17.37
CA PHE A 25 14.36 -14.78 -17.85
C PHE A 25 15.67 -15.42 -18.33
N ILE A 26 16.11 -16.52 -17.71
CA ILE A 26 17.33 -17.23 -18.11
C ILE A 26 17.04 -18.28 -19.19
N LEU A 27 15.88 -18.93 -19.11
CA LEU A 27 15.50 -19.99 -20.03
C LEU A 27 15.26 -19.47 -21.46
N LEU A 28 14.65 -18.29 -21.61
CA LEU A 28 14.32 -17.75 -22.94
C LEU A 28 15.55 -17.46 -23.81
N PRO A 29 16.61 -16.76 -23.33
CA PRO A 29 17.85 -16.59 -24.07
C PRO A 29 18.56 -17.92 -24.34
N LEU A 30 18.51 -18.87 -23.40
CA LEU A 30 19.12 -20.20 -23.55
C LEU A 30 18.46 -20.97 -24.70
N ILE A 31 17.13 -20.95 -24.80
CA ILE A 31 16.39 -21.57 -25.91
C ILE A 31 16.82 -20.94 -27.24
N LEU A 32 16.87 -19.61 -27.32
CA LEU A 32 17.30 -18.90 -28.52
C LEU A 32 18.72 -19.32 -28.96
N TYR A 33 19.62 -19.51 -27.98
CA TYR A 33 20.97 -20.01 -28.19
C TYR A 33 20.99 -21.44 -28.74
N LEU A 34 20.26 -22.36 -28.12
CA LEU A 34 20.25 -23.77 -28.51
C LEU A 34 19.68 -24.01 -29.92
N TYR A 35 18.71 -23.21 -30.36
CA TYR A 35 18.15 -23.28 -31.72
C TYR A 35 18.95 -22.52 -32.77
N ASN A 36 20.12 -21.97 -32.41
CA ASN A 36 20.99 -21.18 -33.28
C ASN A 36 20.27 -19.99 -33.96
N LYS A 37 19.28 -19.41 -33.28
CA LYS A 37 18.47 -18.25 -33.75
C LYS A 37 18.97 -16.91 -33.22
N ILE A 38 20.14 -16.87 -32.59
CA ILE A 38 20.74 -15.64 -32.05
C ILE A 38 21.04 -14.60 -33.13
N TYR A 39 21.36 -15.02 -34.35
CA TYR A 39 21.70 -14.10 -35.44
C TYR A 39 20.46 -13.51 -36.13
N ASP A 40 19.28 -14.03 -35.82
CA ASP A 40 18.03 -13.56 -36.40
C ASP A 40 17.51 -12.37 -35.59
N ILE A 41 17.61 -11.19 -36.20
CA ILE A 41 17.26 -9.91 -35.56
C ILE A 41 15.80 -9.86 -35.11
N PHE A 42 14.91 -10.59 -35.79
CA PHE A 42 13.50 -10.67 -35.42
C PHE A 42 13.34 -11.31 -34.04
N TYR A 43 13.92 -12.49 -33.83
CA TYR A 43 13.80 -13.18 -32.54
C TYR A 43 14.55 -12.48 -31.41
N VAL A 44 15.72 -11.88 -31.70
CA VAL A 44 16.47 -11.12 -30.68
C VAL A 44 15.69 -9.89 -30.22
N SER A 45 15.10 -9.12 -31.13
CA SER A 45 14.31 -7.94 -30.76
C SER A 45 13.09 -8.31 -29.92
N TYR A 46 12.40 -9.41 -30.26
CA TYR A 46 11.26 -9.92 -29.50
C TYR A 46 11.66 -10.37 -28.09
N LEU A 47 12.80 -11.08 -27.98
CA LEU A 47 13.36 -11.49 -26.69
C LEU A 47 13.61 -10.27 -25.79
N ILE A 48 14.26 -9.22 -26.30
CA ILE A 48 14.53 -8.00 -25.54
C ILE A 48 13.24 -7.39 -24.97
N ILE A 49 12.17 -7.32 -25.78
CA ILE A 49 10.88 -6.80 -25.33
C ILE A 49 10.30 -7.66 -24.20
N ILE A 50 10.32 -8.99 -24.33
CA ILE A 50 9.84 -9.91 -23.30
C ILE A 50 10.63 -9.74 -22.00
N GLU A 51 11.97 -9.66 -22.08
CA GLU A 51 12.80 -9.53 -20.88
C GLU A 51 12.52 -8.23 -20.12
N VAL A 52 12.30 -7.13 -20.84
CA VAL A 52 11.87 -5.86 -20.25
C VAL A 52 10.53 -6.00 -19.53
N LEU A 53 9.57 -6.72 -20.12
CA LEU A 53 8.26 -6.98 -19.51
C LEU A 53 8.38 -7.85 -18.24
N ILE A 54 9.25 -8.87 -18.25
CA ILE A 54 9.50 -9.73 -17.08
C ILE A 54 10.07 -8.89 -15.93
N ILE A 55 11.10 -8.08 -16.20
CA ILE A 55 11.70 -7.19 -15.20
C ILE A 55 10.63 -6.22 -14.65
N MET A 56 9.83 -5.62 -15.52
CA MET A 56 8.75 -4.71 -15.12
C MET A 56 7.73 -5.42 -14.21
N ALA A 57 7.36 -6.65 -14.52
CA ALA A 57 6.45 -7.46 -13.70
C ALA A 57 7.00 -7.72 -12.29
N ILE A 58 8.30 -8.04 -12.18
CA ILE A 58 9.00 -8.23 -10.88
C ILE A 58 8.99 -6.93 -10.07
N ILE A 59 9.28 -5.80 -10.70
CA ILE A 59 9.27 -4.48 -10.06
C ILE A 59 7.86 -4.15 -9.54
N ILE A 60 6.82 -4.30 -10.38
CA ILE A 60 5.44 -4.02 -9.99
C ILE A 60 4.99 -4.92 -8.83
N ARG A 61 5.33 -6.21 -8.85
CA ARG A 61 4.99 -7.14 -7.76
C ARG A 61 5.69 -6.74 -6.46
N THR A 62 6.99 -6.46 -6.53
CA THR A 62 7.79 -6.09 -5.34
C THR A 62 7.32 -4.77 -4.72
N ASP A 63 6.94 -3.79 -5.53
CA ASP A 63 6.44 -2.49 -5.08
C ASP A 63 5.10 -2.57 -4.35
N ARG A 64 4.24 -3.52 -4.72
CA ARG A 64 2.93 -3.75 -4.07
C ARG A 64 3.05 -4.30 -2.66
N GLU A 65 4.00 -5.20 -2.42
CA GLU A 65 4.15 -5.92 -1.14
C GLU A 65 5.06 -5.21 -0.12
N LYS A 66 5.78 -4.18 -0.57
CA LYS A 66 6.73 -3.43 0.27
C LYS A 66 6.01 -2.35 1.08
N LEU A 67 5.71 -2.71 2.32
CA LEU A 67 5.33 -1.81 3.40
C LEU A 67 6.13 -2.18 4.66
N LYS A 68 6.71 -1.18 5.30
CA LYS A 68 7.36 -1.27 6.61
C LYS A 68 6.95 -0.03 7.40
N PHE A 69 6.82 -0.15 8.71
CA PHE A 69 6.53 0.99 9.56
C PHE A 69 7.20 0.84 10.91
N GLU A 70 7.57 1.96 11.50
CA GLU A 70 8.20 2.06 12.82
C GLU A 70 7.59 3.25 13.55
N TYR A 71 7.31 3.06 14.83
CA TYR A 71 6.84 4.13 15.71
C TYR A 71 8.01 4.63 16.57
N SER A 72 8.21 5.94 16.63
CA SER A 72 9.23 6.57 17.46
C SER A 72 8.84 8.02 17.74
N ASN A 73 8.91 8.44 18.99
CA ASN A 73 8.70 9.83 19.43
C ASN A 73 7.43 10.47 18.85
N ASN A 74 6.28 9.80 19.03
CA ASN A 74 4.98 10.26 18.54
C ASN A 74 4.86 10.42 17.01
N ARG A 75 5.73 9.72 16.29
CA ARG A 75 5.75 9.71 14.83
C ARG A 75 5.74 8.29 14.33
N LEU A 76 4.81 8.01 13.43
CA LEU A 76 4.78 6.76 12.68
C LEU A 76 5.48 6.97 11.34
N LYS A 77 6.67 6.36 11.21
CA LYS A 77 7.46 6.36 9.97
C LYS A 77 7.01 5.18 9.12
N VAL A 78 6.29 5.44 8.03
CA VAL A 78 5.84 4.43 7.08
C VAL A 78 6.72 4.49 5.83
N VAL A 79 7.32 3.37 5.45
CA VAL A 79 8.12 3.22 4.24
C VAL A 79 7.34 2.40 3.21
N LEU A 80 7.06 3.01 2.06
CA LEU A 80 6.23 2.44 1.01
C LEU A 80 7.01 2.18 -0.27
N GLY A 81 6.81 1.00 -0.85
CA GLY A 81 7.27 0.66 -2.19
C GLY A 81 8.78 0.52 -2.35
N ILE A 82 9.23 0.28 -3.59
CA ILE A 82 10.65 0.06 -3.93
C ILE A 82 11.47 1.33 -3.77
N ILE A 83 10.91 2.49 -4.14
CA ILE A 83 11.53 3.82 -4.04
C ILE A 83 11.69 4.27 -2.56
N ASN A 84 11.53 3.36 -1.58
CA ASN A 84 11.70 3.60 -0.14
C ASN A 84 11.00 4.87 0.32
N ARG A 85 9.79 5.05 -0.17
CA ARG A 85 9.13 6.33 -0.05
C ARG A 85 8.64 6.50 1.38
N LYS A 86 9.31 7.36 2.14
CA LYS A 86 9.02 7.61 3.55
C LYS A 86 7.79 8.49 3.69
N LEU A 87 6.91 8.19 4.64
CA LEU A 87 5.77 8.97 5.09
C LEU A 87 5.87 9.06 6.61
N ASN A 88 6.10 10.27 7.13
CA ASN A 88 6.20 10.51 8.56
C ASN A 88 4.87 11.10 9.02
N ILE A 89 4.09 10.31 9.75
CA ILE A 89 2.79 10.69 10.29
C ILE A 89 3.00 11.15 11.72
N VAL A 90 2.58 12.36 12.06
CA VAL A 90 2.55 12.84 13.45
C VAL A 90 1.19 12.47 14.03
N CYS A 91 1.17 11.56 15.01
CA CYS A 91 -0.05 10.90 15.45
C CYS A 91 -1.09 11.88 16.04
N ASP A 92 -0.65 12.88 16.82
CA ASP A 92 -1.52 13.93 17.40
C ASP A 92 -2.23 14.80 16.37
N LYS A 93 -1.71 14.84 15.14
CA LYS A 93 -2.25 15.70 14.07
C LYS A 93 -3.20 14.93 13.16
N VAL A 94 -3.37 13.63 13.36
CA VAL A 94 -4.32 12.80 12.62
C VAL A 94 -5.72 13.04 13.19
N ALA A 95 -6.64 13.50 12.34
CA ALA A 95 -8.04 13.77 12.70
C ALA A 95 -8.96 12.60 12.36
N LEU A 96 -8.71 11.93 11.23
CA LEU A 96 -9.52 10.80 10.77
C LEU A 96 -8.62 9.71 10.21
N VAL A 97 -8.94 8.46 10.55
CA VAL A 97 -8.50 7.25 9.88
C VAL A 97 -9.72 6.56 9.30
N HIS A 98 -9.72 6.36 7.99
CA HIS A 98 -10.79 5.71 7.24
C HIS A 98 -10.20 4.64 6.31
N ILE A 99 -10.94 3.57 6.05
CA ILE A 99 -10.59 2.60 5.03
C ILE A 99 -11.59 2.66 3.90
N GLU A 100 -11.12 2.46 2.67
CA GLU A 100 -12.01 2.31 1.53
C GLU A 100 -11.67 1.00 0.82
N LYS A 101 -12.66 0.14 0.68
CA LYS A 101 -12.55 -1.11 -0.07
C LYS A 101 -12.45 -0.82 -1.56
N TYR A 102 -11.63 -1.59 -2.25
CA TYR A 102 -11.50 -1.56 -3.69
C TYR A 102 -11.10 -2.94 -4.20
N ASN A 103 -11.55 -3.30 -5.39
CA ASN A 103 -11.09 -4.50 -6.05
C ASN A 103 -9.72 -4.23 -6.67
N ASN A 104 -8.76 -5.08 -6.35
CA ASN A 104 -7.45 -5.01 -7.00
C ASN A 104 -7.51 -5.61 -8.41
N ILE A 105 -6.39 -5.57 -9.14
CA ILE A 105 -6.28 -6.05 -10.53
C ILE A 105 -6.66 -7.54 -10.70
N TYR A 106 -6.71 -8.31 -9.61
CA TYR A 106 -7.05 -9.73 -9.59
C TYR A 106 -8.45 -9.99 -9.02
N ASP A 107 -9.32 -8.98 -8.96
CA ASP A 107 -10.66 -9.03 -8.35
C ASP A 107 -10.71 -9.55 -6.92
N VAL A 108 -9.58 -9.45 -6.21
CA VAL A 108 -9.52 -9.74 -4.78
C VAL A 108 -9.78 -8.44 -4.03
N GLU A 109 -10.71 -8.50 -3.08
CA GLU A 109 -11.00 -7.38 -2.18
C GLU A 109 -9.72 -6.94 -1.45
N ASP A 110 -9.41 -5.66 -1.58
CA ASP A 110 -8.34 -5.00 -0.85
C ASP A 110 -8.85 -3.65 -0.34
N PHE A 111 -8.10 -2.97 0.54
CA PHE A 111 -8.53 -1.67 1.06
C PHE A 111 -7.39 -0.66 1.12
N ARG A 112 -7.71 0.62 0.93
CA ARG A 112 -6.75 1.71 1.10
C ARG A 112 -7.01 2.42 2.42
N ILE A 113 -5.95 2.80 3.13
CA ILE A 113 -6.06 3.59 4.35
C ILE A 113 -5.97 5.06 3.97
N LEU A 114 -7.01 5.82 4.30
CA LEU A 114 -7.11 7.25 4.11
C LEU A 114 -6.90 7.92 5.47
N LEU A 115 -6.01 8.91 5.49
CA LEU A 115 -5.72 9.70 6.68
C LEU A 115 -6.06 11.16 6.40
N LEU A 116 -6.85 11.77 7.28
CA LEU A 116 -7.05 13.22 7.32
C LEU A 116 -6.22 13.79 8.48
N THR A 117 -5.54 14.90 8.23
CA THR A 117 -4.60 15.52 9.17
C THR A 117 -4.82 17.02 9.22
N THR A 118 -4.55 17.60 10.38
CA THR A 118 -4.68 19.04 10.67
C THR A 118 -3.47 19.87 10.26
N SER A 119 -2.38 19.22 9.80
CA SER A 119 -1.14 19.91 9.46
C SER A 119 -0.42 19.20 8.32
N LYS A 120 0.22 19.98 7.46
CA LYS A 120 1.14 19.45 6.44
C LYS A 120 2.40 18.93 7.10
N PHE A 121 2.62 17.62 7.13
CA PHE A 121 3.95 17.11 7.50
C PHE A 121 4.94 17.42 6.35
N ARG A 122 6.25 17.44 6.64
CA ARG A 122 7.34 17.61 5.66
C ARG A 122 7.40 16.42 4.69
N ASN A 123 6.35 16.24 3.88
CA ASN A 123 6.19 15.14 2.94
C ASN A 123 5.36 15.57 1.73
N LYS A 124 5.89 15.34 0.53
CA LYS A 124 5.19 15.67 -0.73
C LYS A 124 3.89 14.87 -0.94
N ARG A 125 3.66 13.80 -0.18
CA ARG A 125 2.44 12.96 -0.27
C ARG A 125 1.28 13.40 0.60
N ILE A 126 1.47 14.45 1.39
CA ILE A 126 0.42 15.03 2.21
C ILE A 126 -0.08 16.23 1.44
N ILE A 127 -1.27 16.06 0.88
CA ILE A 127 -1.85 16.98 -0.10
C ILE A 127 -2.93 17.75 0.63
N LYS A 128 -3.04 19.06 0.39
CA LYS A 128 -4.14 19.86 0.91
C LYS A 128 -5.45 19.30 0.36
N VAL A 129 -6.48 19.21 1.20
CA VAL A 129 -7.81 18.77 0.77
C VAL A 129 -8.29 19.64 -0.39
N ASN A 130 -8.74 19.02 -1.46
CA ASN A 130 -9.20 19.67 -2.68
C ASN A 130 -10.54 19.08 -3.14
N GLU A 131 -11.22 19.74 -4.08
CA GLU A 131 -12.51 19.28 -4.58
C GLU A 131 -12.46 17.86 -5.16
N LYS A 132 -11.36 17.51 -5.84
CA LYS A 132 -11.19 16.18 -6.42
C LYS A 132 -11.21 15.10 -5.33
N PHE A 133 -10.54 15.33 -4.22
CA PHE A 133 -10.57 14.44 -3.06
C PHE A 133 -11.99 14.33 -2.48
N LEU A 134 -12.66 15.48 -2.30
CA LEU A 134 -14.00 15.51 -1.72
C LEU A 134 -15.04 14.78 -2.58
N LYS A 135 -14.94 14.86 -3.91
CA LYS A 135 -15.80 14.14 -4.86
C LYS A 135 -15.54 12.62 -4.88
N LEU A 136 -14.31 12.19 -4.62
CA LEU A 136 -13.90 10.78 -4.71
C LEU A 136 -14.07 10.01 -3.39
N HIS A 137 -14.16 10.72 -2.26
CA HIS A 137 -14.08 10.15 -0.92
C HIS A 137 -15.23 10.69 -0.05
N ASN A 138 -16.46 10.28 -0.37
CA ASN A 138 -17.69 10.86 0.21
C ASN A 138 -17.71 10.84 1.75
N TYR A 139 -17.29 9.74 2.37
CA TYR A 139 -17.26 9.64 3.84
C TYR A 139 -16.26 10.65 4.44
N ALA A 140 -15.03 10.67 3.90
CA ALA A 140 -14.00 11.59 4.34
C ALA A 140 -14.40 13.06 4.10
N ALA A 141 -15.13 13.33 3.02
CA ALA A 141 -15.68 14.65 2.71
C ALA A 141 -16.71 15.09 3.75
N ASN A 142 -17.66 14.22 4.12
CA ASN A 142 -18.65 14.50 5.15
C ASN A 142 -17.99 14.81 6.50
N PHE A 143 -16.97 14.04 6.88
CA PHE A 143 -16.20 14.31 8.11
C PHE A 143 -15.43 15.63 8.01
N TYR A 144 -14.79 15.90 6.88
CA TYR A 144 -14.10 17.17 6.62
C TYR A 144 -15.03 18.37 6.74
N TYR A 145 -16.25 18.31 6.18
CA TYR A 145 -17.22 19.41 6.31
C TYR A 145 -17.67 19.62 7.75
N LYS A 146 -17.82 18.56 8.55
CA LYS A 146 -18.09 18.69 9.99
C LYS A 146 -16.95 19.43 10.71
N LEU A 147 -15.70 19.09 10.41
CA LEU A 147 -14.54 19.78 10.98
C LEU A 147 -14.47 21.25 10.56
N LYS A 148 -14.78 21.55 9.30
CA LYS A 148 -14.82 22.92 8.78
C LYS A 148 -15.94 23.78 9.37
N LYS A 149 -17.03 23.19 9.85
CA LYS A 149 -18.06 23.93 10.59
C LYS A 149 -17.57 24.35 11.98
N ILE A 150 -16.70 23.55 12.60
CA ILE A 150 -16.11 23.84 13.91
C ILE A 150 -14.99 24.86 13.78
N ASP A 151 -14.13 24.68 12.77
CA ASP A 151 -12.97 25.54 12.53
C ASP A 151 -12.85 25.87 11.02
N PRO A 152 -13.53 26.95 10.58
CA PRO A 152 -13.59 27.32 9.16
C PRO A 152 -12.22 27.69 8.56
N GLU A 153 -11.35 28.33 9.34
CA GLU A 153 -10.07 28.86 8.88
C GLU A 153 -8.99 27.77 8.76
N LYS A 154 -9.11 26.70 9.53
CA LYS A 154 -8.07 25.66 9.60
C LYS A 154 -7.95 24.84 8.33
N ASP A 155 -6.73 24.73 7.82
CA ASP A 155 -6.42 23.88 6.68
C ASP A 155 -6.31 22.40 7.07
N PHE A 156 -6.87 21.53 6.23
CA PHE A 156 -6.74 20.09 6.36
C PHE A 156 -6.00 19.48 5.18
N TYR A 157 -5.31 18.39 5.46
CA TYR A 157 -4.49 17.66 4.51
C TYR A 157 -4.80 16.18 4.57
N TYR A 158 -4.62 15.49 3.46
CA TYR A 158 -4.88 14.06 3.38
C TYR A 158 -3.68 13.28 2.82
N THR A 159 -3.64 12.00 3.14
CA THR A 159 -2.77 11.04 2.47
C THR A 159 -3.44 9.68 2.37
N ILE A 160 -3.09 8.91 1.34
CA ILE A 160 -3.71 7.62 1.04
C ILE A 160 -2.63 6.56 0.92
N ILE A 161 -2.74 5.51 1.73
CA ILE A 161 -1.84 4.36 1.75
C ILE A 161 -2.55 3.19 1.07
N LYS A 162 -2.19 2.94 -0.20
CA LYS A 162 -2.77 1.87 -1.02
C LYS A 162 -1.97 0.56 -0.97
N ARG A 163 -0.65 0.67 -0.83
CA ARG A 163 0.31 -0.45 -0.93
C ARG A 163 0.49 -1.17 0.40
N GLY A 164 1.03 -2.39 0.36
CA GLY A 164 1.43 -3.15 1.54
C GLY A 164 0.74 -4.49 1.73
N GLY A 165 -0.25 -4.83 0.90
CA GLY A 165 -1.04 -6.05 1.04
C GLY A 165 -1.57 -6.22 2.46
N LEU A 166 -1.44 -7.42 3.02
CA LEU A 166 -1.93 -7.74 4.36
C LEU A 166 -1.22 -6.96 5.48
N LYS A 167 -0.03 -6.38 5.23
CA LYS A 167 0.64 -5.53 6.22
C LYS A 167 -0.13 -4.25 6.56
N LYS A 168 -1.12 -3.88 5.73
CA LYS A 168 -2.03 -2.76 6.03
C LYS A 168 -2.86 -3.00 7.28
N TYR A 169 -3.22 -4.25 7.60
CA TYR A 169 -3.90 -4.59 8.85
C TYR A 169 -3.05 -4.20 10.07
N TYR A 170 -1.77 -4.60 10.08
CA TYR A 170 -0.84 -4.26 11.15
C TYR A 170 -0.55 -2.77 11.22
N LEU A 171 -0.48 -2.08 10.07
CA LEU A 171 -0.36 -0.63 10.05
C LEU A 171 -1.59 0.05 10.66
N LEU A 172 -2.79 -0.48 10.39
CA LEU A 172 -4.05 0.05 10.92
C LEU A 172 -4.12 -0.13 12.45
N ASP A 173 -3.70 -1.28 12.98
CA ASP A 173 -3.60 -1.48 14.44
C ASP A 173 -2.52 -0.57 15.07
N ALA A 174 -1.37 -0.39 14.41
CA ALA A 174 -0.34 0.54 14.87
C ALA A 174 -0.85 1.99 14.90
N LEU A 175 -1.61 2.41 13.88
CA LEU A 175 -2.28 3.72 13.86
C LEU A 175 -3.26 3.82 15.03
N TYR A 176 -4.08 2.80 15.28
CA TYR A 176 -5.04 2.79 16.38
C TYR A 176 -4.39 2.90 17.75
N ARG A 177 -3.27 2.20 17.96
CA ARG A 177 -2.52 2.25 19.23
C ARG A 177 -1.78 3.56 19.47
N THR A 178 -1.42 4.29 18.40
CA THR A 178 -0.52 5.47 18.51
C THR A 178 -1.24 6.79 18.25
N CYS A 179 -2.23 6.84 17.35
CA CYS A 179 -3.03 8.01 17.03
C CYS A 179 -4.29 8.09 17.91
N VAL A 180 -4.11 8.22 19.22
CA VAL A 180 -5.19 8.15 20.22
C VAL A 180 -6.30 9.19 20.00
N TYR A 181 -5.94 10.38 19.52
CA TYR A 181 -6.90 11.47 19.26
C TYR A 181 -7.60 11.40 17.90
N ALA A 182 -7.24 10.43 17.06
CA ALA A 182 -7.85 10.30 15.74
C ALA A 182 -9.21 9.61 15.81
N HIS A 183 -10.16 10.07 15.01
CA HIS A 183 -11.42 9.37 14.80
C HIS A 183 -11.20 8.17 13.87
N PHE A 184 -11.60 6.97 14.28
CA PHE A 184 -11.57 5.77 13.45
C PHE A 184 -12.98 5.41 13.00
N THR A 185 -13.17 5.16 11.71
CA THR A 185 -14.47 4.70 11.20
C THR A 185 -14.78 3.28 11.65
N GLU A 186 -16.06 2.92 11.72
CA GLU A 186 -16.49 1.57 12.12
C GLU A 186 -15.82 0.48 11.29
N GLU A 187 -15.74 0.67 9.97
CA GLU A 187 -15.03 -0.23 9.06
C GLU A 187 -13.54 -0.43 9.45
N CYS A 188 -12.87 0.62 9.94
CA CYS A 188 -11.50 0.49 10.44
C CYS A 188 -11.46 -0.39 11.69
N ILE A 189 -12.37 -0.15 12.63
CA ILE A 189 -12.48 -0.88 13.89
C ILE A 189 -12.75 -2.35 13.63
N GLU A 190 -13.62 -2.69 12.68
CA GLU A 190 -13.87 -4.07 12.26
C GLU A 190 -12.59 -4.75 11.76
N LYS A 191 -11.81 -4.11 10.89
CA LYS A 191 -10.54 -4.67 10.40
C LYS A 191 -9.47 -4.81 11.48
N ILE A 192 -9.45 -3.91 12.47
CA ILE A 192 -8.57 -4.05 13.64
C ILE A 192 -9.01 -5.23 14.51
N LYS A 193 -10.32 -5.40 14.74
CA LYS A 193 -10.88 -6.53 15.49
C LYS A 193 -10.60 -7.86 14.79
N GLU A 194 -10.73 -7.93 13.47
CA GLU A 194 -10.34 -9.09 12.66
C GLU A 194 -8.88 -9.49 12.94
N LEU A 195 -7.96 -8.54 12.92
CA LEU A 195 -6.54 -8.78 13.22
C LEU A 195 -6.32 -9.27 14.66
N ARG A 196 -6.92 -8.60 15.65
CA ARG A 196 -6.67 -8.89 17.06
C ARG A 196 -7.22 -10.25 17.50
N LYS A 197 -8.41 -10.62 17.03
CA LYS A 197 -8.98 -11.94 17.27
C LYS A 197 -8.03 -13.06 16.83
N GLU A 198 -7.31 -12.84 15.73
CA GLU A 198 -6.36 -13.82 15.23
C GLU A 198 -5.05 -13.84 16.02
N ILE A 199 -4.60 -12.70 16.55
CA ILE A 199 -3.42 -12.64 17.43
C ILE A 199 -3.68 -13.30 18.79
N GLU A 200 -4.90 -13.20 19.32
CA GLU A 200 -5.29 -13.81 20.61
C GLU A 200 -5.48 -15.34 20.52
N MET A 201 -5.62 -15.89 19.31
CA MET A 201 -5.79 -17.32 19.06
C MET A 201 -4.49 -18.08 18.78
N ASP A 202 -3.37 -17.37 18.62
CA ASP A 202 -2.00 -17.90 18.43
C ASP A 202 -1.21 -17.92 19.75
#